data_AF-A0A433S6Z8-F1
#
_entry.id   AF-A0A433S6Z8-F1
#
_cell.length_a   1.000
_cell.length_b   1.000
_cell.length_c   1.000
_cell.angle_alpha   90.00
_cell.angle_beta   90.00
_cell.angle_gamma   90.00
#
_symmetry.space_group_name_H-M   'P 1'
#
loop_
_entity.id
_entity.type
_entity.pdbx_description
1 polymer ?
#
loop_
_entity_poly.entity_id
_entity_poly.type
_entity_poly.pdbx_seq_one_letter_code
_entity_poly.pdbx_strand_id
1 'polypeptide(L)'
;MPGAAANLLWFLPFTLPIAIWVAWSDMKFMKIPNKAVIALAVVYLVVGLFIFPLKIWAWGWALLAIVLLAGFVATSAGLMGAGDAKFAAAMAPFFATADIRVVFALFAACLLGAFTSHRLMKFVPSFRSAVADWESWTHQDFPMGLALSGTLIFYPLLSAWLP
;
A
#
# COMPACT_ATOMS: atom_id res chain seq x y z
N MET A 1 -7.04 -29.38 -1.95
CA MET A 1 -7.24 -29.54 -0.49
C MET A 1 -7.73 -28.21 0.07
N PRO A 2 -8.93 -28.13 0.63
CA PRO A 2 -9.51 -26.89 1.18
C PRO A 2 -8.91 -26.54 2.57
N GLY A 3 -7.59 -26.49 2.66
CA GLY A 3 -6.85 -26.28 3.92
C GLY A 3 -5.57 -25.44 3.78
N ALA A 4 -5.37 -24.76 2.65
CA ALA A 4 -4.18 -23.94 2.37
C ALA A 4 -4.54 -22.52 1.91
N ALA A 5 -5.72 -22.00 2.30
CA ALA A 5 -5.93 -20.56 2.30
C ALA A 5 -5.03 -19.99 3.41
N ALA A 6 -3.80 -19.65 3.03
CA ALA A 6 -2.89 -18.89 3.85
C ALA A 6 -3.65 -17.67 4.37
N ASN A 7 -3.95 -17.62 5.67
CA ASN A 7 -4.82 -16.58 6.21
C ASN A 7 -4.06 -15.24 6.18
N LEU A 8 -4.20 -14.52 5.07
CA LEU A 8 -3.52 -13.25 4.80
C LEU A 8 -3.84 -12.20 5.87
N LEU A 9 -4.92 -12.39 6.64
CA LEU A 9 -5.25 -11.53 7.79
C LEU A 9 -4.13 -11.49 8.84
N TRP A 10 -3.25 -12.50 8.91
CA TRP A 10 -2.08 -12.49 9.78
C TRP A 10 -1.05 -11.41 9.42
N PHE A 11 -1.11 -10.85 8.20
CA PHE A 11 -0.31 -9.67 7.88
C PHE A 11 -0.85 -8.40 8.55
N LEU A 12 -2.17 -8.29 8.78
CA LEU A 12 -2.81 -7.05 9.21
C LEU A 12 -2.25 -6.46 10.52
N PRO A 13 -1.99 -7.24 11.59
CA PRO A 13 -1.41 -6.67 12.82
C PRO A 13 -0.09 -5.93 12.60
N PHE A 14 0.65 -6.31 11.55
CA PHE A 14 1.96 -5.74 11.23
C PHE A 14 1.89 -4.70 10.10
N THR A 15 1.07 -4.93 9.07
CA THR A 15 0.96 -4.01 7.92
C THR A 15 0.07 -2.82 8.22
N LEU A 16 -0.97 -2.97 9.04
CA LEU A 16 -1.90 -1.89 9.40
C LEU A 16 -1.20 -0.68 10.06
N PRO A 17 -0.36 -0.83 11.11
CA PRO A 17 0.34 0.32 11.69
C PRO A 17 1.30 0.99 10.70
N ILE A 18 1.97 0.21 9.83
CA ILE A 18 2.86 0.75 8.80
C ILE A 18 2.06 1.52 7.74
N ALA A 19 0.95 0.96 7.27
CA ALA A 19 0.06 1.58 6.29
C ALA A 19 -0.57 2.86 6.83
N ILE A 20 -1.00 2.89 8.10
CA ILE A 20 -1.49 4.11 8.75
C ILE A 20 -0.36 5.16 8.83
N TRP A 21 0.86 4.75 9.19
CA TRP A 21 2.00 5.66 9.23
C TRP A 21 2.32 6.24 7.85
N VAL A 22 2.31 5.42 6.81
CA VAL A 22 2.53 5.86 5.42
C VAL A 22 1.43 6.83 4.98
N ALA A 23 0.16 6.46 5.15
CA ALA A 23 -0.97 7.32 4.79
C ALA A 23 -0.90 8.67 5.51
N TRP A 24 -0.63 8.68 6.82
CA TRP A 24 -0.49 9.92 7.58
C TRP A 24 0.72 10.76 7.15
N SER A 25 1.89 10.12 6.99
CA SER A 25 3.12 10.82 6.59
C SER A 25 2.98 11.44 5.20
N ASP A 26 2.32 10.73 4.29
CA ASP A 26 2.12 11.20 2.93
C ASP A 26 1.09 12.34 2.86
N MET A 27 0.00 12.25 3.63
CA MET A 27 -0.94 13.38 3.73
C MET A 27 -0.33 14.60 4.43
N LYS A 28 0.50 14.40 5.46
CA LYS A 28 1.07 15.51 6.25
C LYS A 28 2.28 16.17 5.57
N PHE A 29 3.18 15.38 5.02
CA PHE A 29 4.50 15.82 4.55
C PHE A 29 4.78 15.52 3.08
N MET A 30 3.80 14.97 2.34
CA MET A 30 3.95 14.50 0.94
C MET A 30 5.15 13.57 0.76
N LYS A 31 5.44 12.76 1.79
CA LYS A 31 6.62 11.90 1.86
C LYS A 31 6.27 10.55 2.45
N ILE A 32 6.62 9.50 1.72
CA ILE A 32 6.64 8.13 2.22
C ILE A 32 8.01 7.84 2.87
N PRO A 33 8.07 7.52 4.19
CA PRO A 33 9.34 7.25 4.86
C PRO A 33 10.00 5.95 4.35
N ASN A 34 11.28 6.00 4.00
CA ASN A 34 12.05 4.79 3.64
C ASN A 34 12.00 3.71 4.74
N LYS A 35 11.94 4.14 6.01
CA LYS A 35 11.78 3.25 7.16
C LYS A 35 10.49 2.42 7.09
N ALA A 36 9.39 3.01 6.60
CA ALA A 36 8.13 2.29 6.43
C ALA A 36 8.21 1.26 5.29
N VAL A 37 8.86 1.62 4.18
CA VAL A 37 9.13 0.70 3.05
C VAL A 37 9.96 -0.50 3.50
N ILE A 38 11.06 -0.24 4.23
CA ILE A 38 11.92 -1.30 4.78
C ILE A 38 11.16 -2.15 5.79
N ALA A 39 10.39 -1.53 6.69
CA ALA A 39 9.58 -2.26 7.66
C ALA A 39 8.59 -3.20 6.96
N LEU A 40 7.93 -2.75 5.88
CA LEU A 40 7.00 -3.58 5.12
C LEU A 40 7.70 -4.79 4.47
N ALA A 41 8.91 -4.60 3.92
CA ALA A 41 9.72 -5.69 3.39
C ALA A 41 10.14 -6.69 4.48
N VAL A 42 10.50 -6.21 5.69
CA VAL A 42 10.83 -7.06 6.85
C VAL A 42 9.61 -7.84 7.33
N VAL A 43 8.42 -7.23 7.33
CA VAL A 43 7.17 -7.93 7.63
C VAL A 43 6.96 -9.07 6.64
N TYR A 44 7.15 -8.85 5.34
CA TYR A 44 7.06 -9.94 4.36
C TYR A 44 8.12 -11.02 4.58
N LEU A 45 9.36 -10.63 4.87
CA LEU A 45 10.47 -11.55 5.14
C LEU A 45 10.11 -12.54 6.26
N VAL A 46 9.64 -12.01 7.39
CA VAL A 46 9.38 -12.80 8.60
C VAL A 46 8.01 -13.46 8.54
N VAL A 47 6.95 -12.66 8.41
CA VAL A 47 5.56 -13.14 8.50
C VAL A 47 5.19 -13.93 7.25
N GLY A 48 5.66 -13.51 6.08
CA GLY A 48 5.39 -14.21 4.82
C GLY A 48 5.97 -15.62 4.79
N LEU A 49 7.04 -15.90 5.53
CA LEU A 49 7.63 -17.24 5.62
C LEU A 49 6.71 -18.23 6.34
N PHE A 50 5.91 -17.74 7.29
CA PHE A 50 4.92 -18.55 8.01
C PHE A 50 3.58 -18.65 7.27
N ILE A 51 3.29 -17.70 6.37
CA ILE A 51 2.02 -17.62 5.63
C ILE A 51 2.10 -18.39 4.31
N PHE A 52 3.19 -18.22 3.55
CA PHE A 52 3.31 -18.75 2.19
C PHE A 52 4.20 -20.00 2.13
N PRO A 53 3.88 -20.99 1.26
CA PRO A 53 4.85 -22.01 0.85
C PRO A 53 6.11 -21.36 0.30
N LEU A 54 7.29 -21.95 0.55
CA LEU A 54 8.60 -21.37 0.20
C LEU A 54 8.70 -20.86 -1.24
N LYS A 55 8.09 -21.56 -2.21
CA LYS A 55 8.07 -21.14 -3.62
C LYS A 55 7.31 -19.82 -3.81
N ILE A 56 6.14 -19.67 -3.18
CA ILE A 56 5.32 -18.44 -3.27
C ILE A 56 5.99 -17.31 -2.49
N TRP A 57 6.58 -17.62 -1.34
CA TRP A 57 7.36 -16.66 -0.56
C TRP A 57 8.54 -16.11 -1.36
N ALA A 58 9.30 -16.97 -2.04
CA ALA A 58 10.39 -16.55 -2.92
C ALA A 58 9.88 -15.75 -4.13
N TRP A 59 8.72 -16.12 -4.69
CA TRP A 59 8.08 -15.38 -5.77
C TRP A 59 7.70 -13.95 -5.39
N GLY A 60 7.27 -13.70 -4.15
CA GLY A 60 6.99 -12.33 -3.72
C GLY A 60 8.22 -11.42 -3.76
N TRP A 61 9.42 -11.93 -3.47
CA TRP A 61 10.66 -11.16 -3.65
C TRP A 61 10.95 -10.84 -5.12
N ALA A 62 10.63 -11.77 -6.03
CA ALA A 62 10.70 -11.49 -7.46
C ALA A 62 9.67 -10.41 -7.86
N LEU A 63 8.45 -10.45 -7.33
CA LEU A 63 7.45 -9.40 -7.55
C LEU A 63 7.93 -8.03 -7.04
N LEU A 64 8.54 -7.97 -5.86
CA LEU A 64 9.14 -6.73 -5.36
C LEU A 64 10.18 -6.19 -6.34
N ALA A 65 11.10 -7.03 -6.82
CA ALA A 65 12.13 -6.61 -7.76
C ALA A 65 11.53 -6.14 -9.09
N ILE A 66 10.53 -6.84 -9.62
CA ILE A 66 9.82 -6.47 -10.86
C ILE A 66 9.12 -5.12 -10.70
N VAL A 67 8.35 -4.94 -9.63
CA VAL A 67 7.62 -3.69 -9.38
C VAL A 67 8.57 -2.55 -9.07
N LEU A 68 9.70 -2.80 -8.39
CA LEU A 68 10.73 -1.80 -8.16
C LEU A 68 11.37 -1.34 -9.47
N LEU A 69 11.67 -2.27 -10.39
CA LEU A 69 12.22 -1.93 -11.69
C LEU A 69 11.22 -1.13 -12.53
N ALA A 70 9.96 -1.58 -12.58
CA ALA A 70 8.89 -0.86 -13.28
C ALA A 70 8.67 0.54 -12.68
N GLY A 71 8.63 0.64 -11.35
CA GLY A 71 8.50 1.89 -10.62
C GLY A 71 9.69 2.83 -10.85
N PHE A 72 10.91 2.30 -10.90
CA PHE A 72 12.11 3.09 -11.23
C PHE A 72 12.04 3.68 -12.64
N VAL A 73 11.61 2.90 -13.63
CA VAL A 73 11.40 3.39 -15.00
C VAL A 73 10.30 4.47 -15.02
N ALA A 74 9.17 4.23 -14.35
CA ALA A 74 8.07 5.19 -14.27
C ALA A 74 8.47 6.51 -13.60
N THR A 75 9.21 6.45 -12.49
CA THR A 75 9.76 7.63 -11.81
C THR A 75 10.78 8.36 -12.68
N SER A 76 11.64 7.64 -13.41
CA SER A 76 12.63 8.24 -14.32
C SER A 76 11.97 8.94 -15.51
N ALA A 77 10.78 8.47 -15.91
CA ALA A 77 9.94 9.08 -16.93
C ALA A 77 9.04 10.21 -16.39
N GLY A 78 9.09 10.54 -15.09
CA GLY A 78 8.28 11.59 -14.47
C GLY A 78 6.80 11.24 -14.26
N LEU A 79 6.44 9.94 -14.32
CA LEU A 79 5.04 9.48 -14.22
C LEU A 79 4.57 9.30 -12.77
N MET A 80 5.49 9.08 -11.82
CA MET A 80 5.17 8.74 -10.43
C MET A 80 6.30 9.16 -9.48
N GLY A 81 5.96 9.56 -8.27
CA GLY A 81 6.92 9.86 -7.21
C GLY A 81 7.78 8.65 -6.81
N ALA A 82 9.05 8.90 -6.51
CA ALA A 82 9.99 7.85 -6.08
C ALA A 82 9.54 7.14 -4.78
N GLY A 83 8.84 7.87 -3.90
CA GLY A 83 8.28 7.30 -2.67
C GLY A 83 7.21 6.25 -2.96
N ASP A 84 6.25 6.61 -3.81
CA ASP A 84 5.15 5.73 -4.19
C ASP A 84 5.65 4.47 -4.90
N ALA A 85 6.61 4.63 -5.82
CA ALA A 85 7.23 3.51 -6.54
C ALA A 85 7.89 2.50 -5.58
N LYS A 86 8.65 2.98 -4.59
CA LYS A 86 9.30 2.14 -3.59
C LYS A 86 8.28 1.45 -2.68
N PHE A 87 7.23 2.16 -2.29
CA PHE A 87 6.18 1.59 -1.44
C PHE A 87 5.36 0.54 -2.18
N ALA A 88 4.96 0.83 -3.44
CA ALA A 88 4.31 -0.12 -4.34
C ALA A 88 5.14 -1.40 -4.51
N ALA A 89 6.46 -1.26 -4.67
CA ALA A 89 7.36 -2.40 -4.72
C ALA A 89 7.37 -3.20 -3.42
N ALA A 90 7.45 -2.54 -2.26
CA ALA A 90 7.47 -3.23 -0.97
C ALA A 90 6.15 -3.91 -0.60
N MET A 91 5.00 -3.43 -1.11
CA MET A 91 3.70 -4.09 -0.91
C MET A 91 3.42 -5.20 -1.93
N ALA A 92 4.07 -5.21 -3.09
CA ALA A 92 3.86 -6.22 -4.15
C ALA A 92 3.93 -7.68 -3.65
N PRO A 93 4.87 -8.08 -2.76
CA PRO A 93 4.93 -9.44 -2.24
C PRO A 93 3.66 -9.94 -1.54
N PHE A 94 2.89 -9.03 -0.93
CA PHE A 94 1.67 -9.36 -0.20
C PHE A 94 0.54 -9.82 -1.14
N PHE A 95 0.70 -9.59 -2.44
CA PHE A 95 -0.21 -10.00 -3.51
C PHE A 95 0.32 -11.21 -4.29
N ALA A 96 1.29 -11.97 -3.75
CA ALA A 96 1.96 -13.07 -4.47
C ALA A 96 1.01 -14.17 -5.00
N THR A 97 -0.18 -14.31 -4.41
CA THR A 97 -1.23 -15.25 -4.81
C THR A 97 -2.45 -14.56 -5.44
N ALA A 98 -2.40 -13.24 -5.66
CA ALA A 98 -3.54 -12.48 -6.13
C ALA A 98 -3.76 -12.62 -7.64
N ASP A 99 -5.01 -12.58 -8.07
CA ASP A 99 -5.34 -12.24 -9.45
C ASP A 99 -5.07 -10.75 -9.67
N ILE A 100 -4.23 -10.42 -10.65
CA ILE A 100 -3.84 -9.05 -10.97
C ILE A 100 -5.03 -8.14 -11.26
N ARG A 101 -6.12 -8.69 -11.82
CA ARG A 101 -7.36 -7.94 -12.09
C ARG A 101 -8.02 -7.48 -10.80
N VAL A 102 -7.99 -8.32 -9.76
CA VAL A 102 -8.50 -7.98 -8.43
C VAL A 102 -7.63 -6.90 -7.78
N VAL A 103 -6.30 -6.99 -7.90
CA VAL A 103 -5.38 -5.99 -7.36
C VAL A 103 -5.62 -4.62 -8.01
N PHE A 104 -5.72 -4.56 -9.34
CA PHE A 104 -5.99 -3.30 -10.03
C PHE A 104 -7.39 -2.74 -9.74
N ALA A 105 -8.42 -3.59 -9.69
CA ALA A 105 -9.76 -3.16 -9.33
C ALA A 105 -9.81 -2.61 -7.90
N LEU A 106 -9.15 -3.30 -6.96
CA LEU A 106 -9.05 -2.85 -5.57
C LEU A 106 -8.26 -1.55 -5.47
N PHE A 107 -7.14 -1.43 -6.16
CA PHE A 107 -6.35 -0.20 -6.18
C PHE A 107 -7.15 0.98 -6.74
N ALA A 108 -7.89 0.79 -7.84
CA ALA A 108 -8.77 1.81 -8.40
C ALA A 108 -9.87 2.23 -7.41
N ALA A 109 -10.49 1.27 -6.73
CA ALA A 109 -11.49 1.56 -5.69
C ALA A 109 -10.88 2.33 -4.51
N CYS A 110 -9.69 1.93 -4.05
CA CYS A 110 -8.96 2.63 -2.98
C CYS A 110 -8.55 4.03 -3.41
N LEU A 111 -8.12 4.23 -4.66
CA LEU A 111 -7.75 5.52 -5.21
C LEU A 111 -8.95 6.47 -5.24
N LEU A 112 -10.08 6.02 -5.80
CA LEU A 112 -11.30 6.82 -5.85
C LEU A 112 -11.84 7.14 -4.45
N GLY A 113 -11.82 6.16 -3.55
CA GLY A 113 -12.21 6.34 -2.15
C GLY A 113 -11.30 7.33 -1.43
N ALA A 114 -9.98 7.13 -1.50
CA ALA A 114 -8.98 8.00 -0.89
C ALA A 114 -9.06 9.44 -1.42
N PHE A 115 -9.18 9.61 -2.75
CA PHE A 115 -9.33 10.90 -3.37
C PHE A 115 -10.62 11.60 -2.91
N THR A 116 -11.74 10.90 -2.99
CA THR A 116 -13.05 11.46 -2.59
C THR A 116 -13.06 11.82 -1.11
N SER A 117 -12.61 10.93 -0.23
CA SER A 117 -12.51 11.18 1.21
C SER A 117 -11.60 12.37 1.50
N HIS A 118 -10.40 12.44 0.91
CA HIS A 118 -9.49 13.57 1.12
C HIS A 118 -10.13 14.90 0.70
N ARG A 119 -10.77 14.95 -0.48
CA ARG A 119 -11.46 16.14 -0.98
C ARG A 119 -12.67 16.54 -0.12
N LEU A 120 -13.45 15.57 0.36
CA LEU A 120 -14.60 15.83 1.22
C LEU A 120 -14.17 16.33 2.61
N MET A 121 -13.09 15.77 3.18
CA MET A 121 -12.59 16.18 4.49
C MET A 121 -12.13 17.64 4.54
N LYS A 122 -11.79 18.25 3.39
CA LYS A 122 -11.51 19.69 3.29
C LYS A 122 -12.70 20.55 3.68
N PHE A 123 -13.94 20.06 3.52
CA PHE A 123 -15.16 20.80 3.84
C PHE A 123 -15.60 20.66 5.31
N VAL A 124 -14.90 19.86 6.11
CA VAL A 124 -15.20 19.70 7.55
C VAL A 124 -14.33 20.70 8.33
N PRO A 125 -14.88 21.82 8.85
CA PRO A 125 -14.06 22.92 9.36
C PRO A 125 -13.20 22.52 10.56
N SER A 126 -13.75 21.72 11.48
CA SER A 126 -13.04 21.23 12.67
C SER A 126 -11.82 20.38 12.29
N PHE A 127 -11.98 19.47 11.33
CA PHE A 127 -10.89 18.65 10.82
C PHE A 127 -9.86 19.49 10.07
N ARG A 128 -10.29 20.29 9.09
CA ARG A 128 -9.39 21.11 8.27
C ARG A 128 -8.57 22.11 9.10
N SER A 129 -9.10 22.57 10.23
CA SER A 129 -8.39 23.44 11.17
C SER A 129 -7.36 22.66 12.00
N ALA A 130 -7.70 21.45 12.47
CA ALA A 130 -6.82 20.61 13.28
C ALA A 130 -5.59 20.11 12.50
N VAL A 131 -5.72 19.94 11.18
CA VAL A 131 -4.64 19.48 10.30
C VAL A 131 -4.21 20.56 9.30
N ALA A 132 -4.21 21.83 9.75
CA ALA A 132 -3.97 22.96 8.88
C ALA A 132 -2.54 23.00 8.29
N ASP A 133 -1.58 22.38 8.98
CA ASP A 133 -0.17 22.27 8.61
C ASP A 133 0.12 21.15 7.59
N TRP A 134 -0.88 20.36 7.20
CA TRP A 134 -0.66 19.26 6.26
C TRP A 134 -0.46 19.76 4.83
N GLU A 135 0.62 19.32 4.21
CA GLU A 135 1.06 19.77 2.89
C GLU A 135 0.11 19.32 1.75
N SER A 136 -0.55 18.17 1.90
CA SER A 136 -1.49 17.65 0.89
C SER A 136 -2.70 18.55 0.60
N TRP A 137 -2.97 19.56 1.44
CA TRP A 137 -4.06 20.49 1.18
C TRP A 137 -3.76 21.53 0.09
N THR A 138 -2.48 21.86 -0.08
CA THR A 138 -2.02 22.92 -0.99
C THR A 138 -1.06 22.40 -2.06
N HIS A 139 -0.57 21.17 -1.90
CA HIS A 139 0.25 20.51 -2.92
C HIS A 139 -0.57 20.21 -4.19
N GLN A 140 0.10 20.23 -5.35
CA GLN A 140 -0.53 19.92 -6.64
C GLN A 140 -0.85 18.43 -6.77
N ASP A 141 0.12 17.59 -6.38
CA ASP A 141 -0.02 16.14 -6.40
C ASP A 141 -0.90 15.61 -5.26
N PHE A 142 -1.55 14.49 -5.52
CA PHE A 142 -2.34 13.75 -4.55
C PHE A 142 -1.46 12.81 -3.72
N PRO A 143 -1.64 12.69 -2.39
CA PRO A 143 -0.91 11.74 -1.55
C PRO A 143 -1.31 10.28 -1.85
N MET A 144 -0.61 9.67 -2.83
CA MET A 144 -0.86 8.31 -3.31
C MET A 144 -0.65 7.25 -2.21
N GLY A 145 0.16 7.54 -1.20
CA GLY A 145 0.37 6.70 -0.03
C GLY A 145 -0.95 6.36 0.70
N LEU A 146 -1.96 7.24 0.66
CA LEU A 146 -3.29 6.96 1.21
C LEU A 146 -4.00 5.83 0.44
N ALA A 147 -3.98 5.87 -0.89
CA ALA A 147 -4.59 4.86 -1.75
C ALA A 147 -3.83 3.52 -1.72
N LEU A 148 -2.50 3.57 -1.77
CA LEU A 148 -1.63 2.38 -1.69
C LEU A 148 -1.79 1.68 -0.32
N SER A 149 -1.84 2.45 0.76
CA SER A 149 -2.08 1.92 2.12
C SER A 149 -3.45 1.27 2.25
N GLY A 150 -4.50 1.88 1.68
CA GLY A 150 -5.83 1.27 1.61
C GLY A 150 -5.81 -0.06 0.85
N THR A 151 -5.10 -0.13 -0.27
CA THR A 151 -4.98 -1.35 -1.08
C THR A 151 -4.27 -2.47 -0.31
N LEU A 152 -3.20 -2.15 0.41
CA LEU A 152 -2.47 -3.10 1.26
C LEU A 152 -3.34 -3.65 2.41
N ILE A 153 -4.19 -2.82 3.02
CA ILE A 153 -5.07 -3.22 4.13
C ILE A 153 -6.28 -4.01 3.63
N PHE A 154 -6.94 -3.55 2.57
CA PHE A 154 -8.19 -4.14 2.11
C PHE A 154 -7.99 -5.44 1.35
N TYR A 155 -6.81 -5.72 0.80
CA TYR A 155 -6.58 -6.96 0.09
C TYR A 155 -6.68 -8.21 0.97
N PRO A 156 -5.97 -8.32 2.12
CA PRO A 156 -6.17 -9.42 3.05
C PRO A 156 -7.63 -9.58 3.50
N LEU A 157 -8.31 -8.45 3.75
CA LEU A 157 -9.72 -8.46 4.13
C LEU A 157 -10.59 -9.03 3.01
N LEU A 158 -10.44 -8.54 1.78
CA LEU A 158 -11.17 -9.04 0.62
C LEU A 158 -10.88 -10.52 0.35
N SER A 159 -9.62 -10.94 0.49
CA SER A 159 -9.21 -12.33 0.27
C SER A 159 -9.83 -13.31 1.26
N ALA A 160 -10.24 -12.86 2.45
CA ALA A 160 -10.95 -13.70 3.42
C ALA A 160 -12.40 -13.99 3.01
N TRP A 161 -12.97 -13.19 2.10
CA TRP A 161 -14.34 -13.33 1.61
C TRP A 161 -14.44 -13.86 0.18
N LEU A 162 -13.32 -13.83 -0.58
CA LEU A 162 -13.25 -14.42 -1.91
C LEU A 162 -13.02 -15.95 -1.78
N PRO A 163 -13.80 -16.78 -2.49
CA PRO A 163 -13.69 -18.24 -2.44
C PRO A 163 -12.41 -18.78 -3.08
#